data_AF-A0A971C5F0-F1
#
_entry.id   AF-A0A971C5F0-F1
#
_cell.length_a   1.000
_cell.length_b   1.000
_cell.length_c   1.000
_cell.angle_alpha   90.00
_cell.angle_beta   90.00
_cell.angle_gamma   90.00
#
_symmetry.space_group_name_H-M   'P 1'
#
loop_
_entity.id
_entity.type
_entity.pdbx_description
1 polymer ?
#
loop_
_entity_poly.entity_id
_entity_poly.type
_entity_poly.pdbx_seq_one_letter_code
_entity_poly.pdbx_strand_id
1 'polypeptide(L)' 'MLDAVVIGGGPGGYVCAIRIAQLGKKVALVEKEYLGGTCTNWGC' A
#
# COMPACT_ATOMS: atom_id res chain seq x y z
N MET A 1 18.13 3.04 1.11
CA MET A 1 17.42 2.88 2.39
C MET A 1 15.97 3.33 2.20
N LEU A 2 15.03 2.61 2.81
CA LEU A 2 13.61 2.95 2.83
C LEU A 2 13.28 3.65 4.16
N ASP A 3 12.38 4.62 4.12
CA ASP A 3 11.82 5.29 5.30
C ASP A 3 10.65 4.50 5.89
N ALA A 4 9.93 3.73 5.06
CA ALA A 4 8.80 2.91 5.47
C ALA A 4 8.62 1.65 4.60
N VAL A 5 7.99 0.63 5.17
CA VAL A 5 7.51 -0.55 4.46
C VAL A 5 6.04 -0.78 4.86
N VAL A 6 5.16 -0.87 3.88
CA VAL A 6 3.73 -1.18 4.06
C VAL A 6 3.50 -2.63 3.65
N ILE A 7 2.91 -3.41 4.54
CA ILE A 7 2.57 -4.83 4.29
C ILE A 7 1.05 -4.91 4.11
N GLY A 8 0.63 -5.40 2.95
CA GLY A 8 -0.77 -5.41 2.51
C GLY A 8 -1.10 -4.21 1.61
N GLY A 9 -1.58 -4.51 0.41
CA GLY A 9 -1.97 -3.58 -0.65
C GLY A 9 -3.46 -3.35 -0.74
N GLY A 10 -4.22 -3.56 0.35
CA GLY A 10 -5.63 -3.19 0.45
C GLY A 10 -5.86 -1.66 0.47
N PRO A 11 -7.11 -1.19 0.55
CA PRO A 11 -7.45 0.25 0.47
C PRO A 11 -6.69 1.12 1.47
N GLY A 12 -6.49 0.66 2.70
CA GLY A 12 -5.65 1.38 3.66
C GLY A 12 -4.16 1.36 3.31
N GLY A 13 -3.66 0.22 2.83
CA GLY A 13 -2.24 0.00 2.57
C GLY A 13 -1.71 0.79 1.39
N TYR A 14 -2.33 0.65 0.21
CA TYR A 14 -1.84 1.38 -0.97
C TYR A 14 -2.04 2.89 -0.84
N VAL A 15 -3.12 3.35 -0.19
CA VAL A 15 -3.32 4.78 0.08
C VAL A 15 -2.27 5.32 1.05
N CYS A 16 -1.94 4.57 2.11
CA CYS A 16 -0.86 4.92 3.04
C CYS A 16 0.49 5.04 2.31
N ALA A 17 0.85 4.04 1.50
CA ALA A 17 2.10 4.05 0.73
C ALA A 17 2.16 5.23 -0.26
N ILE A 18 1.06 5.51 -0.98
CA ILE A 18 0.97 6.68 -1.87
C ILE A 18 1.18 7.97 -1.07
N ARG A 19 0.54 8.10 0.10
CA ARG A 19 0.68 9.31 0.91
C ARG A 19 2.10 9.51 1.42
N ILE A 20 2.78 8.43 1.83
CA ILE A 20 4.18 8.47 2.24
C ILE A 20 5.07 8.92 1.07
N ALA A 21 4.85 8.38 -0.13
CA ALA A 21 5.59 8.78 -1.34
C ALA A 21 5.36 10.27 -1.71
N GLN A 22 4.13 10.76 -1.60
CA GLN A 22 3.79 12.18 -1.83
C GLN A 22 4.49 13.14 -0.85
N LEU A 23 4.82 12.67 0.35
CA LEU A 23 5.60 13.43 1.34
C LEU A 23 7.12 13.36 1.08
N GLY A 24 7.54 12.84 -0.08
CA GLY A 24 8.94 12.76 -0.50
C GLY A 24 9.75 11.66 0.18
N LYS A 25 9.09 10.68 0.83
CA LYS A 25 9.73 9.57 1.51
C LYS A 25 9.85 8.35 0.61
N LYS A 26 10.90 7.55 0.80
CA LYS A 26 11.09 6.27 0.13
C LYS A 26 10.30 5.19 0.85
N VAL A 27 9.32 4.61 0.19
CA VAL A 27 8.45 3.57 0.75
C VAL A 27 8.39 2.35 -0.16
N ALA A 28 8.38 1.16 0.42
CA ALA A 28 8.02 -0.07 -0.29
C ALA A 28 6.64 -0.54 0.16
N LEU A 29 5.84 -1.03 -0.78
CA LEU A 29 4.59 -1.74 -0.50
C LEU A 29 4.77 -3.19 -0.93
N VAL A 30 4.40 -4.12 -0.04
CA VAL A 30 4.46 -5.56 -0.31
C VAL A 30 3.05 -6.11 -0.22
N GLU A 31 2.57 -6.68 -1.33
CA GLU A 31 1.32 -7.42 -1.41
C GLU A 31 1.63 -8.80 -2.00
N LYS A 32 1.01 -9.83 -1.44
CA LYS A 32 1.19 -11.22 -1.85
C LYS A 32 0.25 -11.57 -3.02
N GLU A 33 -0.96 -11.02 -3.02
CA GLU A 33 -2.01 -11.32 -3.98
C GLU A 33 -2.34 -10.10 -4.86
N TYR A 34 -3.61 -9.69 -4.92
CA TYR A 34 -4.08 -8.59 -5.77
C TYR A 34 -4.07 -7.26 -5.04
N LEU A 35 -3.51 -6.23 -5.69
CA LEU A 35 -3.63 -4.85 -5.22
C LEU A 35 -5.11 -4.45 -5.10
N GLY A 36 -5.42 -3.63 -4.10
CA GLY A 36 -6.79 -3.26 -3.73
C GLY A 36 -7.42 -4.17 -2.68
N GLY A 37 -6.81 -5.34 -2.37
CA GLY A 37 -7.25 -6.25 -1.31
C GLY A 37 -8.70 -6.69 -1.47
N THR A 38 -9.38 -6.98 -0.36
CA THR A 38 -10.79 -7.42 -0.38
C THR A 38 -11.69 -6.38 -1.08
N CYS A 39 -11.56 -5.09 -0.73
CA CYS A 39 -12.40 -4.00 -1.23
C CYS A 39 -12.54 -3.99 -2.76
N THR A 40 -11.42 -3.99 -3.47
CA THR A 40 -11.43 -3.89 -4.94
C THR A 40 -11.75 -5.22 -5.61
N ASN A 41 -11.38 -6.32 -4.98
CA ASN A 41 -11.37 -7.59 -5.67
C ASN A 41 -12.61 -8.42 -5.31
N TRP A 42 -12.94 -8.61 -4.03
CA TRP A 42 -14.04 -9.51 -3.61
C TRP A 42 -15.26 -8.78 -3.04
N GLY A 43 -15.12 -7.52 -2.63
CA GLY A 43 -16.21 -6.70 -2.10
C GLY A 43 -15.78 -5.72 -1.01
N CYS A 44 -16.61 -4.70 -0.78
CA CYS A 44 -16.42 -3.69 0.26
C CYS A 44 -16.60 -4.25 1.66
#